data_AF-A0A1F9S9R4-F1
#
_entry.id   AF-A0A1F9S9R4-F1
#
_cell.length_a   1.000
_cell.length_b   1.000
_cell.length_c   1.000
_cell.angle_alpha   90.00
_cell.angle_beta   90.00
_cell.angle_gamma   90.00
#
_symmetry.space_group_name_H-M   'P 1'
#
loop_
_entity.id
_entity.type
_entity.pdbx_description
1 polymer ?
#
loop_
_entity_poly.entity_id
_entity_poly.type
_entity_poly.pdbx_seq_one_letter_code
_entity_poly.pdbx_strand_id
1 'polypeptide(L)'
;MIPKPKALICDGQSGLLSAVKGLWPEVKVQRCLPHMHRLGIQKLTRRPKTPAGQELLKLVYALHTVKTAQERDKWLFDFDAWGTRWERFLKERTYGLHPCGKRTWWYTHRRIRAMKNTLTQALENLFVYIDYPGVPSTTNLVEGGINSRIKELLHRHRGMGLEHKNQHESLLNSNISAVLRSGTLG
;
A
#
# COMPACT_ATOMS: atom_id res chain seq x y z
N MET A 1 -2.45 -25.53 7.43
CA MET A 1 -2.19 -24.17 7.95
C MET A 1 -1.33 -23.41 6.95
N ILE A 2 -1.61 -22.13 6.67
CA ILE A 2 -0.72 -21.32 5.83
C ILE A 2 0.49 -20.93 6.71
N PRO A 3 1.72 -21.29 6.33
CA PRO A 3 2.89 -20.97 7.14
C PRO A 3 3.09 -19.44 7.21
N LYS A 4 3.58 -18.95 8.35
CA LYS A 4 3.92 -17.54 8.54
C LYS A 4 4.95 -17.12 7.48
N PRO A 5 4.68 -16.08 6.68
CA PRO A 5 5.64 -15.59 5.71
C PRO A 5 6.78 -14.84 6.41
N LYS A 6 7.98 -14.84 5.82
CA LYS A 6 9.12 -14.06 6.34
C LYS A 6 8.89 -12.55 6.20
N ALA A 7 8.25 -12.15 5.10
CA ALA A 7 7.80 -10.79 4.85
C ALA A 7 6.66 -10.80 3.81
N LEU A 8 5.86 -9.74 3.79
CA LEU A 8 4.83 -9.51 2.79
C LEU A 8 5.24 -8.36 1.86
N ILE A 9 5.19 -8.59 0.55
CA ILE A 9 5.39 -7.52 -0.43
C ILE A 9 4.07 -7.31 -1.17
N CYS A 10 3.45 -6.15 -1.03
CA CYS A 10 2.12 -5.92 -1.60
C CYS A 10 1.91 -4.50 -2.13
N ASP A 11 0.84 -4.33 -2.91
CA ASP A 11 0.30 -3.05 -3.35
C ASP A 11 -0.48 -2.31 -2.25
N GLY A 12 -0.44 -2.83 -1.01
CA GLY A 12 -0.99 -2.29 0.23
C GLY A 12 -2.47 -1.91 0.18
N GLN A 13 -3.28 -2.83 -0.33
CA GLN A 13 -4.73 -2.82 -0.11
C GLN A 13 -5.03 -2.97 1.38
N SER A 14 -5.88 -2.09 1.92
CA SER A 14 -6.19 -2.03 3.36
C SER A 14 -6.69 -3.35 3.93
N GLY A 15 -7.54 -4.07 3.19
CA GLY A 15 -8.05 -5.39 3.61
C GLY A 15 -6.93 -6.43 3.78
N LEU A 16 -5.97 -6.46 2.86
CA LEU A 16 -4.81 -7.36 2.96
C LEU A 16 -3.90 -6.96 4.12
N LEU A 17 -3.62 -5.67 4.29
CA LEU A 17 -2.81 -5.17 5.40
C LEU A 17 -3.44 -5.51 6.75
N SER A 18 -4.76 -5.32 6.88
CA SER A 18 -5.51 -5.65 8.08
C SER A 18 -5.49 -7.15 8.37
N ALA A 19 -5.71 -7.99 7.36
CA ALA A 19 -5.70 -9.44 7.52
C ALA A 19 -4.31 -9.96 7.95
N VAL A 20 -3.25 -9.45 7.33
CA VAL A 20 -1.87 -9.83 7.68
C VAL A 20 -1.52 -9.36 9.08
N LYS A 21 -1.90 -8.14 9.46
CA LYS A 21 -1.69 -7.63 10.83
C LYS A 21 -2.43 -8.47 11.87
N GLY A 22 -3.63 -8.96 11.56
CA GLY A 22 -4.40 -9.83 12.45
C GLY A 22 -3.82 -11.23 12.58
N LEU A 23 -3.38 -11.85 11.48
CA LEU A 23 -2.83 -13.21 11.47
C LEU A 23 -1.37 -13.27 11.95
N TRP A 24 -0.56 -12.30 11.54
CA TRP A 24 0.87 -12.27 11.79
C TRP A 24 1.37 -10.84 12.08
N PRO A 25 1.16 -10.33 13.32
CA PRO A 25 1.53 -8.97 13.70
C PRO A 25 3.01 -8.62 13.47
N GLU A 26 3.89 -9.61 13.62
CA GLU A 26 5.34 -9.48 13.49
C GLU A 26 5.86 -9.49 12.04
N VAL A 27 5.00 -9.78 11.06
CA VAL A 27 5.42 -9.86 9.65
C VAL A 27 5.74 -8.47 9.13
N LYS A 28 6.96 -8.33 8.60
CA LYS A 28 7.40 -7.10 7.94
C LYS A 28 6.65 -6.93 6.62
N VAL A 29 6.12 -5.74 6.40
CA VAL A 29 5.36 -5.39 5.21
C VAL A 29 6.15 -4.40 4.37
N GLN A 30 6.36 -4.74 3.11
CA GLN A 30 6.99 -3.89 2.11
C GLN A 30 5.96 -3.50 1.04
N ARG A 31 5.90 -2.21 0.72
CA ARG A 31 5.15 -1.70 -0.43
C ARG A 31 5.92 -2.02 -1.70
N CYS A 32 5.24 -2.62 -2.67
CA CYS A 32 5.86 -2.94 -3.94
C CYS A 32 6.17 -1.66 -4.74
N LEU A 33 7.46 -1.35 -4.93
CA LEU A 33 7.89 -0.12 -5.61
C LEU A 33 7.36 -0.02 -7.06
N PRO A 34 7.37 -1.09 -7.88
CA PRO A 34 6.75 -1.06 -9.22
C PRO A 34 5.26 -0.66 -9.20
N HIS A 35 4.49 -1.10 -8.20
CA HIS A 35 3.09 -0.70 -8.07
C HIS A 35 2.95 0.76 -7.67
N MET A 36 3.80 1.24 -6.76
CA MET A 36 3.84 2.66 -6.38
C MET A 36 4.20 3.55 -7.58
N HIS A 37 5.17 3.10 -8.40
CA HIS A 37 5.57 3.77 -9.63
C HIS A 37 4.44 3.84 -10.66
N ARG A 38 3.79 2.71 -10.96
CA ARG A 38 2.63 2.67 -11.87
C ARG A 38 1.49 3.56 -11.39
N LEU A 39 1.20 3.54 -10.08
CA LEU A 39 0.16 4.39 -9.48
C LEU A 39 0.52 5.87 -9.59
N GLY A 40 1.79 6.23 -9.37
CA GLY A 40 2.28 7.60 -9.58
C GLY A 40 2.11 8.07 -11.01
N ILE A 41 2.49 7.26 -12.00
CA ILE A 41 2.24 7.57 -13.42
C ILE A 41 0.73 7.69 -13.69
N GLN A 42 -0.09 6.80 -13.13
CA GLN A 42 -1.53 6.86 -13.33
C GLN A 42 -2.11 8.16 -12.78
N LYS A 43 -1.72 8.60 -11.58
CA LYS A 43 -2.25 9.82 -10.95
C LYS A 43 -1.67 11.08 -11.56
N LEU A 44 -0.37 11.16 -11.76
CA LEU A 44 0.33 12.38 -12.16
C LEU A 44 0.45 12.54 -13.67
N THR A 45 0.28 11.44 -14.42
CA THR A 45 0.66 11.29 -15.84
C THR A 45 2.18 11.29 -16.03
N ARG A 46 2.67 10.85 -17.19
CA ARG A 46 4.10 10.86 -17.52
C ARG A 46 4.64 12.27 -17.80
N ARG A 47 3.77 13.23 -18.10
CA ARG A 47 4.11 14.62 -18.41
C ARG A 47 3.17 15.57 -17.65
N PRO A 48 3.29 15.66 -16.32
CA PRO A 48 2.48 16.59 -15.54
C PRO A 48 2.75 18.03 -16.01
N LYS A 49 1.67 18.82 -16.16
CA LYS A 49 1.77 20.21 -16.64
C LYS A 49 2.17 21.20 -15.54
N THR A 50 1.98 20.83 -14.28
CA THR A 50 2.27 21.70 -13.13
C THR A 50 3.65 21.38 -12.54
N PRO A 51 4.41 22.38 -12.07
CA PRO A 51 5.71 22.12 -11.43
C PRO A 51 5.58 21.19 -10.20
N ALA A 52 4.53 21.37 -9.39
CA ALA A 52 4.22 20.48 -8.27
C ALA A 52 4.10 19.00 -8.68
N GLY A 53 3.41 18.74 -9.79
CA GLY A 53 3.24 17.39 -10.32
C GLY A 53 4.53 16.82 -10.90
N GLN A 54 5.34 17.65 -11.55
CA GLN A 54 6.64 17.26 -12.10
C GLN A 54 7.63 16.89 -10.98
N GLU A 55 7.71 17.71 -9.93
CA GLU A 55 8.56 17.42 -8.76
C GLU A 55 8.10 16.15 -8.04
N LEU A 56 6.79 15.97 -7.83
CA LEU A 56 6.28 14.75 -7.21
C LEU A 56 6.56 13.51 -8.06
N LEU A 57 6.47 13.62 -9.39
CA LEU A 57 6.79 12.51 -10.29
C LEU A 57 8.27 12.12 -10.19
N LYS A 58 9.19 13.09 -10.03
CA LYS A 58 10.61 12.80 -9.79
C LYS A 58 10.80 12.01 -8.49
N LEU A 59 10.10 12.37 -7.42
CA LEU A 59 10.14 11.61 -6.16
C LEU A 59 9.62 10.18 -6.32
N VAL A 60 8.55 9.99 -7.10
CA VAL A 60 8.03 8.66 -7.43
C VAL A 60 9.08 7.84 -8.21
N TYR A 61 9.79 8.43 -9.17
CA TYR A 61 10.83 7.74 -9.93
C TYR A 61 12.04 7.40 -9.05
N ALA A 62 12.41 8.31 -8.14
CA ALA A 62 13.51 8.11 -7.20
C ALA A 62 13.27 6.96 -6.21
N LEU A 63 12.03 6.46 -6.04
CA LEU A 63 11.76 5.28 -5.20
C LEU A 63 12.66 4.09 -5.55
N HIS A 64 12.93 3.87 -6.84
CA HIS A 64 13.74 2.75 -7.30
C HIS A 64 15.24 2.94 -7.09
N THR A 65 15.70 4.17 -6.89
CA THR A 65 17.12 4.51 -6.73
C THR A 65 17.59 4.40 -5.29
N VAL A 66 16.67 4.41 -4.31
CA VAL A 66 17.02 4.28 -2.89
C VAL A 66 17.51 2.86 -2.59
N LYS A 67 18.73 2.73 -2.05
CA LYS A 67 19.36 1.46 -1.65
C LYS A 67 19.93 1.48 -0.23
N THR A 68 20.16 2.67 0.33
CA THR A 68 20.79 2.86 1.64
C THR A 68 19.90 3.64 2.59
N ALA A 69 20.20 3.56 3.89
CA ALA A 69 19.50 4.33 4.92
C ALA A 69 19.64 5.85 4.69
N GLN A 70 20.83 6.30 4.27
CA GLN A 70 21.09 7.72 3.96
C GLN A 70 20.24 8.21 2.78
N GLU A 71 20.12 7.41 1.72
CA GLU A 71 19.26 7.74 0.58
C GLU A 71 17.77 7.74 0.95
N ARG A 72 17.35 6.83 1.84
CA ARG A 72 15.98 6.81 2.38
C ARG A 72 15.69 8.10 3.12
N ASP A 73 16.57 8.47 4.05
CA ASP A 73 16.39 9.66 4.88
C ASP A 73 16.38 10.93 4.02
N LYS A 74 17.25 10.97 3.01
CA LYS A 74 17.21 12.03 1.98
C LYS A 74 15.88 12.05 1.22
N TRP A 75 15.38 10.90 0.78
CA TRP A 75 14.10 10.84 0.06
C TRP A 75 12.94 11.33 0.93
N LEU A 76 12.92 10.94 2.21
CA LEU A 76 11.91 11.37 3.18
C LEU A 76 11.96 12.89 3.39
N PHE A 77 13.16 13.45 3.55
CA PHE A 77 13.38 14.88 3.65
C PHE A 77 12.89 15.62 2.39
N ASP A 78 13.28 15.15 1.19
CA ASP A 78 12.89 15.77 -0.07
C ASP A 78 11.36 15.70 -0.28
N PHE A 79 10.71 14.61 0.14
CA PHE A 79 9.25 14.46 0.08
C PHE A 79 8.51 15.39 1.05
N ASP A 80 9.01 15.53 2.28
CA ASP A 80 8.44 16.47 3.26
C ASP A 80 8.62 17.93 2.80
N ALA A 81 9.82 18.29 2.34
CA ALA A 81 10.13 19.61 1.80
C ALA A 81 9.23 19.95 0.60
N TRP A 82 9.00 19.00 -0.31
CA TRP A 82 8.03 19.15 -1.40
C TRP A 82 6.61 19.39 -0.85
N GLY A 83 6.20 18.62 0.15
CA GLY A 83 4.88 18.72 0.78
C GLY A 83 4.62 20.10 1.40
N THR A 84 5.64 20.67 2.03
CA THR A 84 5.64 22.01 2.64
C THR A 84 5.63 23.10 1.57
N ARG A 85 6.52 23.00 0.57
CA ARG A 85 6.61 23.97 -0.54
C ARG A 85 5.28 24.13 -1.27
N TRP A 86 4.61 23.03 -1.57
CA TRP A 86 3.38 23.02 -2.37
C TRP A 86 2.11 23.05 -1.52
N GLU A 87 2.19 23.32 -0.22
CA GLU A 87 1.05 23.21 0.68
C GLU A 87 -0.13 24.13 0.27
N ARG A 88 0.16 25.40 -0.01
CA ARG A 88 -0.84 26.38 -0.47
C ARG A 88 -1.48 25.96 -1.79
N PHE A 89 -0.66 25.57 -2.76
CA PHE A 89 -1.12 25.07 -4.05
C PHE A 89 -2.04 23.86 -3.89
N LEU A 90 -1.66 22.87 -3.09
CA LEU A 90 -2.48 21.68 -2.84
C LEU A 90 -3.81 22.02 -2.14
N LYS A 91 -3.88 23.10 -1.36
CA LYS A 91 -5.10 23.56 -0.68
C LYS A 91 -6.07 24.34 -1.59
N GLU A 92 -5.68 24.69 -2.81
CA GLU A 92 -6.55 25.38 -3.77
C GLU A 92 -7.86 24.62 -4.04
N ARG A 93 -8.94 25.38 -4.16
CA ARG A 93 -10.31 24.87 -4.35
C ARG A 93 -10.92 25.43 -5.62
N THR A 94 -11.58 24.57 -6.38
CA THR A 94 -12.48 24.95 -7.46
C THR A 94 -13.90 24.90 -6.92
N TYR A 95 -14.70 25.92 -7.22
CA TYR A 95 -16.10 26.03 -6.82
C TYR A 95 -16.99 25.72 -8.00
N GLY A 96 -18.12 25.07 -7.75
CA GLY A 96 -19.10 24.72 -8.77
C GLY A 96 -20.49 24.52 -8.18
N LEU A 97 -21.42 24.11 -9.05
CA LEU A 97 -22.77 23.77 -8.67
C LEU A 97 -22.96 22.25 -8.76
N HIS A 98 -23.47 21.64 -7.69
CA HIS A 98 -23.93 20.25 -7.77
C HIS A 98 -25.21 20.19 -8.63
N PRO A 99 -25.52 19.09 -9.33
CA PRO A 99 -26.77 18.94 -10.09
C PRO A 99 -28.05 19.20 -9.30
N CYS A 100 -28.01 19.13 -7.96
CA CYS A 100 -29.13 19.47 -7.08
C CYS A 100 -29.20 20.97 -6.69
N GLY A 101 -28.44 21.84 -7.36
CA GLY A 101 -28.41 23.28 -7.12
C GLY A 101 -27.55 23.74 -5.94
N LYS A 102 -27.00 22.82 -5.14
CA LYS A 102 -26.14 23.18 -3.99
C LYS A 102 -24.76 23.64 -4.47
N ARG A 103 -24.30 24.79 -3.96
CA ARG A 103 -22.90 25.21 -4.11
C ARG A 103 -22.00 24.14 -3.52
N THR A 104 -21.04 23.68 -4.30
CA THR A 104 -20.06 22.67 -3.89
C THR A 104 -18.67 23.15 -4.25
N TRP A 105 -17.68 22.56 -3.62
CA TRP A 105 -16.29 22.81 -3.94
C TRP A 105 -15.51 21.51 -3.93
N TRP A 106 -14.38 21.52 -4.60
CA TRP A 106 -13.42 20.44 -4.55
C TRP A 106 -12.00 20.95 -4.65
N TYR A 107 -11.03 20.18 -4.16
CA TYR A 107 -9.63 20.50 -4.38
C TYR A 107 -9.32 20.52 -5.87
N THR A 108 -8.69 21.58 -6.35
CA THR A 108 -8.32 21.71 -7.76
C THR A 108 -7.37 20.58 -8.18
N HIS A 109 -6.39 20.26 -7.33
CA HIS A 109 -5.30 19.32 -7.63
C HIS A 109 -5.54 17.91 -7.07
N ARG A 110 -6.76 17.36 -7.25
CA ARG A 110 -7.17 16.08 -6.61
C ARG A 110 -6.20 14.93 -6.86
N ARG A 111 -5.66 14.81 -8.08
CA ARG A 111 -4.78 13.68 -8.46
C ARG A 111 -3.41 13.76 -7.78
N ILE A 112 -2.84 14.96 -7.68
CA ILE A 112 -1.58 15.21 -6.99
C ILE A 112 -1.75 14.94 -5.49
N ARG A 113 -2.83 15.46 -4.89
CA ARG A 113 -3.18 15.17 -3.49
C ARG A 113 -3.38 13.69 -3.23
N ALA A 114 -4.08 12.98 -4.12
CA ALA A 114 -4.27 11.55 -3.98
C ALA A 114 -2.93 10.81 -3.97
N MET A 115 -1.99 11.17 -4.86
CA MET A 115 -0.67 10.56 -4.86
C MET A 115 0.16 10.89 -3.61
N LYS A 116 0.13 12.15 -3.16
CA LYS A 116 0.74 12.56 -1.87
C LYS A 116 0.22 11.67 -0.74
N ASN A 117 -1.11 11.56 -0.60
CA ASN A 117 -1.72 10.77 0.46
C ASN A 117 -1.34 9.29 0.38
N THR A 118 -1.30 8.72 -0.82
CA THR A 118 -0.83 7.33 -1.01
C THR A 118 0.60 7.16 -0.53
N LEU A 119 1.52 8.09 -0.88
CA LEU A 119 2.91 8.03 -0.40
C LEU A 119 2.98 8.19 1.12
N THR A 120 2.24 9.13 1.69
CA THR A 120 2.17 9.34 3.15
C THR A 120 1.72 8.07 3.89
N GLN A 121 0.67 7.39 3.40
CA GLN A 121 0.19 6.13 3.99
C GLN A 121 1.14 4.96 3.75
N ALA A 122 2.06 5.08 2.80
CA ALA A 122 3.03 4.05 2.47
C ALA A 122 4.34 4.18 3.23
N LEU A 123 4.64 5.34 3.85
CA LEU A 123 5.97 5.67 4.39
C LEU A 123 6.55 4.57 5.30
N GLU A 124 5.76 4.09 6.26
CA GLU A 124 6.17 3.03 7.21
C GLU A 124 6.59 1.72 6.52
N ASN A 125 6.06 1.47 5.32
CA ASN A 125 6.23 0.23 4.60
C ASN A 125 7.02 0.42 3.29
N LEU A 126 7.54 1.61 3.00
CA LEU A 126 8.10 1.95 1.68
C LEU A 126 9.53 1.47 1.49
N PHE A 127 10.32 1.46 2.55
CA PHE A 127 11.77 1.19 2.52
C PHE A 127 12.21 0.09 3.50
N VAL A 128 11.29 -0.79 3.90
CA VAL A 128 11.55 -1.87 4.87
C VAL A 128 12.66 -2.82 4.39
N TYR A 129 12.84 -2.99 3.08
CA TYR A 129 13.95 -3.77 2.52
C TYR A 129 15.35 -3.24 2.86
N ILE A 130 15.48 -1.98 3.28
CA ILE A 130 16.77 -1.38 3.65
C ILE A 130 17.21 -1.86 5.03
N ASP A 131 16.27 -1.95 5.97
CA ASP A 131 16.56 -2.34 7.36
C ASP A 131 16.54 -3.86 7.57
N TYR A 132 15.91 -4.62 6.65
CA TYR A 132 15.75 -6.07 6.77
C TYR A 132 16.30 -6.82 5.54
N PRO A 133 17.59 -7.22 5.58
CA PRO A 133 18.20 -8.03 4.53
C PRO A 133 17.41 -9.33 4.32
N GLY A 134 16.97 -9.56 3.08
CA GLY A 134 16.12 -10.71 2.71
C GLY A 134 14.66 -10.36 2.40
N VAL A 135 14.23 -9.11 2.66
CA VAL A 135 12.96 -8.58 2.15
C VAL A 135 13.21 -7.89 0.80
N PRO A 136 12.66 -8.39 -0.32
CA PRO A 136 12.84 -7.74 -1.62
C PRO A 136 11.98 -6.47 -1.75
N SER A 137 12.48 -5.48 -2.48
CA SER A 137 11.75 -4.22 -2.74
C SER A 137 10.65 -4.35 -3.80
N THR A 138 10.60 -5.47 -4.54
CA THR A 138 9.63 -5.73 -5.62
C THR A 138 9.05 -7.13 -5.54
N THR A 139 7.89 -7.33 -6.19
CA THR A 139 7.22 -8.63 -6.28
C THR A 139 7.82 -9.56 -7.31
N ASN A 140 8.68 -9.09 -8.22
CA ASN A 140 9.23 -9.93 -9.30
C ASN A 140 10.05 -11.13 -8.76
N LEU A 141 10.61 -11.03 -7.55
CA LEU A 141 11.27 -12.15 -6.85
C LEU A 141 10.29 -13.13 -6.17
N VAL A 142 9.00 -12.79 -6.08
CA VAL A 142 7.98 -13.43 -5.22
C VAL A 142 6.69 -13.77 -6.00
N GLU A 143 6.64 -13.46 -7.30
CA GLU A 143 5.45 -13.65 -8.15
C GLU A 143 5.09 -15.13 -8.37
N GLY A 144 6.03 -16.06 -8.17
CA GLY A 144 5.78 -17.51 -8.16
C GLY A 144 5.48 -18.14 -6.78
N GLY A 145 5.45 -17.36 -5.69
CA GLY A 145 5.48 -17.90 -4.32
C GLY A 145 4.29 -17.51 -3.42
N ILE A 146 4.57 -17.01 -2.22
CA ILE A 146 3.57 -16.72 -1.18
C ILE A 146 2.51 -15.71 -1.63
N ASN A 147 2.89 -14.75 -2.48
CA ASN A 147 1.98 -13.71 -2.95
C ASN A 147 0.90 -14.23 -3.91
N SER A 148 1.18 -15.27 -4.71
CA SER A 148 0.14 -15.90 -5.54
C SER A 148 -0.84 -16.66 -4.65
N ARG A 149 -0.36 -17.38 -3.62
CA ARG A 149 -1.23 -18.09 -2.66
C ARG A 149 -2.10 -17.15 -1.83
N ILE A 150 -1.57 -16.03 -1.34
CA ILE A 150 -2.35 -15.02 -0.61
C ILE A 150 -3.36 -14.35 -1.55
N LYS A 151 -2.97 -14.03 -2.79
CA LYS A 151 -3.90 -13.51 -3.80
C LYS A 151 -4.99 -14.51 -4.14
N GLU A 152 -4.67 -15.79 -4.25
CA GLU A 152 -5.61 -16.87 -4.53
C GLU A 152 -6.62 -17.05 -3.38
N LEU A 153 -6.15 -17.01 -2.13
CA LEU A 153 -7.01 -16.96 -0.95
C LEU A 153 -7.95 -15.75 -1.01
N LEU A 154 -7.41 -14.54 -1.19
CA LEU A 154 -8.24 -13.33 -1.32
C LEU A 154 -9.21 -13.41 -2.51
N HIS A 155 -8.84 -14.10 -3.59
CA HIS A 155 -9.68 -14.30 -4.76
C HIS A 155 -10.83 -15.26 -4.48
N ARG A 156 -10.57 -16.38 -3.78
CA ARG A 156 -11.62 -17.30 -3.29
C ARG A 156 -12.59 -16.63 -2.32
N HIS A 157 -12.15 -15.56 -1.65
CA HIS A 157 -12.97 -14.78 -0.72
C HIS A 157 -13.67 -13.56 -1.35
N ARG A 158 -13.49 -13.26 -2.65
CA ARG A 158 -14.25 -12.21 -3.34
C ARG A 158 -15.65 -12.72 -3.69
N GLY A 159 -16.68 -12.20 -3.00
CA GLY A 159 -18.09 -12.43 -3.33
C GLY A 159 -18.95 -12.99 -2.20
N MET A 160 -18.38 -13.36 -1.05
CA MET A 160 -19.17 -13.86 0.08
C MET A 160 -19.83 -12.72 0.87
N GLY A 161 -21.14 -12.81 1.07
CA GLY A 161 -21.95 -11.89 1.88
C GLY A 161 -21.50 -11.85 3.35
N LEU A 162 -21.87 -10.78 4.05
CA LEU A 162 -21.35 -10.42 5.38
C LEU A 162 -21.54 -11.53 6.44
N GLU A 163 -22.71 -12.20 6.44
CA GLU A 163 -23.02 -13.29 7.38
C GLU A 163 -22.21 -14.56 7.12
N HIS A 164 -22.05 -14.93 5.84
CA HIS A 164 -21.18 -16.03 5.43
C HIS A 164 -19.73 -15.75 5.76
N LYS A 165 -19.29 -14.48 5.75
CA LYS A 165 -17.94 -14.06 6.16
C LYS A 165 -17.66 -14.37 7.62
N ASN A 166 -18.62 -14.08 8.51
CA ASN A 166 -18.51 -14.31 9.95
C ASN A 166 -18.60 -15.80 10.31
N GLN A 167 -19.48 -16.56 9.64
CA GLN A 167 -19.54 -18.02 9.79
C GLN A 167 -18.28 -18.70 9.26
N HIS A 168 -17.68 -18.20 8.17
CA HIS A 168 -16.43 -18.76 7.64
C HIS A 168 -15.20 -18.37 8.46
N GLU A 169 -15.14 -17.15 9.04
CA GLU A 169 -14.12 -16.80 10.05
C GLU A 169 -14.25 -17.69 11.29
N SER A 170 -15.48 -17.97 11.73
CA SER A 170 -15.78 -18.95 12.78
C SER A 170 -15.33 -20.38 12.39
N LEU A 171 -15.54 -20.81 11.15
CA LEU A 171 -15.09 -22.12 10.65
C LEU A 171 -13.58 -22.21 10.41
N LEU A 172 -12.93 -21.11 10.03
CA LEU A 172 -11.48 -21.00 9.98
C LEU A 172 -10.92 -21.09 11.41
N ASN A 173 -11.51 -20.38 12.37
CA ASN A 173 -11.12 -20.42 13.78
C ASN A 173 -11.41 -21.79 14.45
N SER A 174 -12.53 -22.46 14.11
CA SER A 174 -12.89 -23.77 14.68
C SER A 174 -12.09 -24.92 14.09
N ASN A 175 -11.79 -24.91 12.79
CA ASN A 175 -10.90 -25.88 12.15
C ASN A 175 -9.44 -25.67 12.57
N ILE A 176 -9.01 -24.42 12.82
CA ILE A 176 -7.70 -24.12 13.41
C ILE A 176 -7.62 -24.67 14.85
N SER A 177 -8.70 -24.60 15.64
CA SER A 177 -8.75 -25.12 17.01
C SER A 177 -8.85 -26.65 17.10
N ALA A 178 -9.45 -27.32 16.10
CA ALA A 178 -9.52 -28.78 16.03
C ALA A 178 -8.16 -29.42 15.69
N VAL A 179 -7.37 -28.79 14.82
CA VAL A 179 -6.01 -29.24 14.44
C VAL A 179 -5.00 -29.09 15.58
N LEU A 180 -5.22 -28.14 16.49
CA LEU A 180 -4.36 -27.92 17.66
C LEU A 180 -4.51 -28.97 18.78
N ARG A 181 -5.56 -29.82 18.76
CA ARG A 181 -5.81 -30.85 19.78
C ARG A 181 -5.31 -32.26 19.42
N SER A 182 -5.00 -32.52 18.15
CA SER A 182 -4.63 -33.87 17.67
C SER A 182 -3.14 -34.06 17.41
N GLY A 183 -2.28 -33.14 17.83
CA GLY A 183 -0.84 -33.16 17.57
C GLY A 183 0.00 -33.28 18.85
N THR A 184 -0.22 -34.34 19.64
CA THR A 184 0.69 -34.77 20.69
C THR A 184 1.20 -36.19 20.40
N LEU A 185 2.53 -36.31 20.50
CA LEU A 185 3.35 -37.52 20.64
C LEU A 185 3.64 -38.31 19.36
N GLY A 186 4.95 -38.45 19.10
CA GLY A 186 5.55 -39.22 18.01
C GLY A 186 6.87 -38.60 17.61
#